data_AF-A0A0B6Y045-F1
#
_entry.id   AF-A0A0B6Y045-F1
#
_cell.length_a   1.000
_cell.length_b   1.000
_cell.length_c   1.000
_cell.angle_alpha   90.00
_cell.angle_beta   90.00
_cell.angle_gamma   90.00
#
_symmetry.space_group_name_H-M   'P 1'
#
loop_
_entity.id
_entity.type
_entity.pdbx_description
1 polymer ?
#
loop_
_entity_poly.entity_id
_entity_poly.type
_entity_poly.pdbx_seq_one_letter_code
_entity_poly.pdbx_strand_id
1 'polypeptide(L)'
;LYNKVIFREVMSQQFLKVLLQVLIHKSHDLLQEEIVISVYNMAAVDFDIFFNDFLPQFLTSMEGIDNNQKSVLAKNFKIDRDLPSFTQSVQRLVNDIRYYSLIN
;
A
#
# COMPACT_ATOMS: atom_id res chain seq x y z
N LEU A 1 -18.31 5.17 4.75
CA LEU A 1 -17.60 6.14 3.88
C LEU A 1 -17.08 5.46 2.62
N TYR A 2 -16.29 4.40 2.76
CA TYR A 2 -15.59 3.72 1.66
C TYR A 2 -16.50 3.08 0.59
N ASN A 3 -17.72 2.69 0.94
CA ASN A 3 -18.71 2.16 0.00
C ASN A 3 -19.45 3.24 -0.84
N LYS A 4 -19.18 4.53 -0.63
CA LYS A 4 -19.79 5.59 -1.45
C LYS A 4 -19.12 5.59 -2.83
N VAL A 5 -19.93 5.57 -3.89
CA VAL A 5 -19.48 5.52 -5.31
C VAL A 5 -18.37 6.53 -5.61
N ILE A 6 -18.55 7.80 -5.23
CA ILE A 6 -17.55 8.85 -5.47
C ILE A 6 -16.21 8.59 -4.75
N PHE A 7 -16.25 7.97 -3.56
CA PHE A 7 -15.04 7.62 -2.84
C PHE A 7 -14.31 6.47 -3.56
N ARG A 8 -15.04 5.42 -3.92
CA ARG A 8 -14.50 4.24 -4.62
C ARG A 8 -13.87 4.62 -5.97
N GLU A 9 -14.54 5.47 -6.74
CA GLU A 9 -14.17 5.74 -8.14
C GLU A 9 -13.18 6.89 -8.30
N VAL A 10 -13.18 7.89 -7.41
CA VAL A 10 -12.39 9.11 -7.60
C VAL A 10 -11.27 9.25 -6.58
N MET A 11 -11.50 8.84 -5.33
CA MET A 11 -10.64 9.24 -4.21
C MET A 11 -9.83 8.10 -3.61
N SER A 12 -10.29 6.86 -3.72
CA SER A 12 -9.70 5.71 -3.01
C SER A 12 -8.23 5.51 -3.38
N GLN A 13 -7.89 5.54 -4.67
CA GLN A 13 -6.51 5.36 -5.13
C GLN A 13 -5.58 6.49 -4.62
N GLN A 14 -6.05 7.74 -4.61
CA GLN A 14 -5.28 8.88 -4.13
C GLN A 14 -5.04 8.78 -2.62
N PHE A 15 -6.07 8.43 -1.83
CA PHE A 15 -5.93 8.24 -0.39
C PHE A 15 -5.02 7.07 -0.05
N LEU A 16 -5.20 5.91 -0.71
CA LEU A 16 -4.32 4.76 -0.52
C LEU A 16 -2.85 5.11 -0.79
N LYS A 17 -2.58 5.86 -1.86
CA LYS A 17 -1.23 6.35 -2.18
C LYS A 17 -0.67 7.21 -1.06
N VAL A 18 -1.42 8.21 -0.59
CA VAL A 18 -0.97 9.11 0.49
C VAL A 18 -0.73 8.35 1.79
N LEU A 19 -1.64 7.44 2.18
CA LEU A 19 -1.49 6.66 3.41
C LEU A 19 -0.26 5.73 3.35
N LEU A 20 -0.03 5.07 2.22
CA LEU A 20 1.19 4.25 2.04
C LEU A 20 2.46 5.11 2.06
N GLN A 21 2.44 6.30 1.45
CA GLN A 21 3.56 7.24 1.53
C GLN A 21 3.82 7.68 2.98
N VAL A 22 2.79 7.95 3.77
CA VAL A 22 2.93 8.32 5.19
C VAL A 22 3.64 7.19 5.96
N LEU A 23 3.26 5.93 5.72
CA LEU A 23 3.93 4.76 6.31
C LEU A 23 5.40 4.62 5.88
N ILE A 24 5.71 4.86 4.60
CA ILE A 24 7.07 4.76 4.04
C ILE A 24 7.99 5.82 4.64
N HIS A 25 7.52 7.07 4.71
CA HIS A 25 8.32 8.19 5.21
C HIS A 25 8.41 8.23 6.75
N LYS A 26 7.71 7.34 7.46
CA LYS A 26 7.57 7.39 8.93
C LYS A 26 7.06 8.73 9.45
N SER A 27 6.36 9.47 8.59
CA SER A 27 5.62 10.63 9.05
C SER A 27 4.47 10.11 9.91
N HIS A 28 4.30 10.63 11.12
CA HIS A 28 3.24 10.22 12.04
C HIS A 28 3.35 8.76 12.54
N ASP A 29 4.55 8.30 12.94
CA ASP A 29 4.77 6.95 13.52
C ASP A 29 3.78 6.57 14.66
N LEU A 30 3.28 7.55 15.42
CA LEU A 30 2.27 7.31 16.46
C LEU A 30 0.90 6.84 15.92
N LEU A 31 0.59 7.10 14.65
CA LEU A 31 -0.68 6.76 14.00
C LEU A 31 -0.56 5.56 13.04
N GLN A 32 0.56 4.84 13.09
CA GLN A 32 0.87 3.79 12.12
C GLN A 32 -0.22 2.71 12.08
N GLU A 33 -0.72 2.29 13.23
CA GLU A 33 -1.74 1.24 13.34
C GLU A 33 -3.06 1.68 12.69
N GLU A 34 -3.53 2.89 13.00
CA GLU A 34 -4.75 3.46 12.45
C GLU A 34 -4.65 3.69 10.94
N ILE A 35 -3.47 4.06 10.46
CA ILE A 35 -3.20 4.22 9.03
C ILE A 35 -3.29 2.85 8.33
N VAL A 36 -2.66 1.80 8.87
CA VAL A 36 -2.72 0.46 8.26
C VAL A 36 -4.15 -0.09 8.28
N ILE A 37 -4.90 0.11 9.37
CA ILE A 37 -6.32 -0.25 9.44
C ILE A 37 -7.14 0.52 8.39
N SER A 38 -6.82 1.80 8.15
CA SER A 38 -7.49 2.59 7.12
C SER A 38 -7.19 2.08 5.71
N VAL A 39 -5.92 1.70 5.44
CA VAL A 39 -5.52 1.05 4.18
C VAL A 39 -6.28 -0.28 3.99
N TYR A 40 -6.37 -1.11 5.03
CA TYR A 40 -7.15 -2.35 4.98
C TYR A 40 -8.62 -2.09 4.66
N ASN A 41 -9.25 -1.14 5.36
CA ASN A 41 -10.67 -0.86 5.15
C ASN A 41 -10.98 -0.32 3.74
N MET A 42 -10.02 0.38 3.12
CA MET A 42 -10.13 0.80 1.72
C MET A 42 -9.90 -0.37 0.75
N ALA A 43 -8.89 -1.21 1.01
CA ALA A 43 -8.61 -2.41 0.21
C ALA A 43 -9.77 -3.42 0.28
N ALA A 44 -10.42 -3.56 1.44
CA ALA A 44 -11.51 -4.50 1.67
C ALA A 44 -12.81 -4.13 0.92
N VAL A 45 -12.92 -2.91 0.38
CA VAL A 45 -14.03 -2.56 -0.53
C VAL A 45 -13.96 -3.37 -1.81
N ASP A 46 -12.75 -3.54 -2.35
CA ASP A 46 -12.47 -4.34 -3.54
C ASP A 46 -11.00 -4.76 -3.55
N PHE A 47 -10.72 -5.94 -2.99
CA PHE A 47 -9.37 -6.47 -2.93
C PHE A 47 -8.80 -6.75 -4.32
N ASP A 48 -9.65 -7.09 -5.29
CA ASP A 48 -9.20 -7.42 -6.63
C ASP A 48 -8.70 -6.16 -7.35
N ILE A 49 -9.38 -5.01 -7.19
CA ILE A 49 -8.87 -3.70 -7.63
C ILE A 49 -7.60 -3.33 -6.86
N PHE A 50 -7.55 -3.56 -5.55
CA PHE A 50 -6.36 -3.22 -4.76
C PHE A 50 -5.11 -3.97 -5.24
N PHE A 51 -5.20 -5.29 -5.42
CA PHE A 51 -4.05 -6.13 -5.76
C PHE A 51 -3.70 -6.10 -7.25
N ASN A 52 -4.69 -6.06 -8.14
CA ASN A 52 -4.42 -6.17 -9.58
C ASN A 52 -4.26 -4.83 -10.29
N ASP A 53 -4.74 -3.73 -9.69
CA ASP A 53 -4.70 -2.41 -10.31
C ASP A 53 -3.89 -1.42 -9.46
N PHE A 54 -4.35 -1.12 -8.24
CA PHE A 54 -3.73 -0.09 -7.42
C PHE A 54 -2.28 -0.41 -7.03
N LEU A 55 -1.99 -1.60 -6.50
CA LEU A 55 -0.66 -1.94 -6.00
C LEU A 55 0.42 -1.94 -7.11
N PRO A 56 0.20 -2.55 -8.29
CA PRO A 56 1.14 -2.47 -9.41
C PRO A 56 1.38 -1.03 -9.88
N GLN A 57 0.32 -0.21 -9.99
CA GLN A 57 0.45 1.20 -10.36
C GLN A 57 1.24 2.00 -9.31
N PHE A 58 0.95 1.75 -8.03
CA PHE A 58 1.65 2.37 -6.90
C PHE A 58 3.15 2.08 -6.96
N LEU A 59 3.55 0.81 -7.08
CA LEU A 59 4.96 0.40 -7.18
C LEU A 59 5.64 0.98 -8.41
N THR A 60 4.95 1.01 -9.56
CA THR A 60 5.49 1.60 -10.80
C THR A 60 5.79 3.08 -10.61
N SER A 61 4.94 3.81 -9.87
CA SER A 61 5.08 5.23 -9.58
C SER A 61 6.17 5.58 -8.56
N MET A 62 6.79 4.59 -7.91
CA MET A 62 7.85 4.84 -6.93
C MET A 62 9.14 5.31 -7.63
N GLU A 63 9.71 6.40 -7.13
CA GLU A 63 11.03 6.89 -7.50
C GLU A 63 12.10 6.32 -6.57
N GLY A 64 13.36 6.27 -7.03
CA GLY A 64 14.47 5.74 -6.22
C GLY A 64 14.44 4.23 -5.98
N ILE A 65 13.62 3.48 -6.74
CA ILE A 65 13.56 2.01 -6.74
C ILE A 65 13.62 1.54 -8.19
N ASP A 66 14.51 0.60 -8.49
CA ASP A 66 14.69 0.09 -9.85
C ASP A 66 13.58 -0.89 -10.27
N ASN A 67 13.50 -1.20 -11.57
CA ASN A 67 12.45 -2.06 -12.11
C ASN A 67 12.52 -3.51 -11.59
N ASN A 68 13.71 -4.01 -11.29
CA ASN A 68 13.88 -5.36 -10.73
C ASN A 68 13.38 -5.40 -9.28
N GLN A 69 13.75 -4.42 -8.47
CA GLN A 69 13.25 -4.27 -7.10
C GLN A 69 11.72 -4.11 -7.07
N LYS A 70 11.14 -3.30 -7.97
CA LYS A 70 9.68 -3.18 -8.13
C LYS A 70 9.03 -4.52 -8.45
N SER A 71 9.63 -5.31 -9.35
CA SER A 71 9.12 -6.65 -9.68
C SER A 71 9.21 -7.61 -8.49
N VAL A 72 10.27 -7.54 -7.68
CA VAL A 72 10.43 -8.36 -6.48
C VAL A 72 9.38 -7.99 -5.43
N LEU A 73 9.15 -6.69 -5.19
CA LEU A 73 8.12 -6.20 -4.27
C LEU A 73 6.72 -6.68 -4.68
N ALA A 74 6.36 -6.56 -5.97
CA ALA A 74 5.07 -7.00 -6.48
C ALA A 74 4.88 -8.53 -6.30
N LYS A 75 5.92 -9.32 -6.57
CA LYS A 75 5.87 -10.79 -6.44
C LYS A 75 5.80 -11.27 -4.99
N ASN A 76 6.46 -10.56 -4.08
CA ASN A 76 6.53 -10.91 -2.66
C ASN A 76 5.30 -10.45 -1.87
N PHE A 77 4.48 -9.55 -2.43
CA PHE A 77 3.25 -9.13 -1.79
C PHE A 77 2.23 -10.28 -1.81
N LYS A 78 1.83 -10.72 -0.61
CA LYS A 78 0.84 -11.80 -0.46
C LYS A 78 -0.57 -11.26 -0.61
N ILE A 79 -1.43 -12.00 -1.30
CA ILE A 79 -2.86 -11.68 -1.50
C ILE A 79 -3.65 -12.08 -0.24
N ASP A 80 -3.31 -11.45 0.87
CA ASP A 80 -3.92 -11.71 2.17
C ASP A 80 -5.16 -10.83 2.34
N ARG A 81 -6.32 -11.45 2.62
CA ARG A 81 -7.61 -10.73 2.75
C ARG A 81 -8.07 -10.58 4.19
N ASP A 82 -7.53 -11.34 5.13
CA ASP A 82 -7.80 -11.15 6.55
C ASP A 82 -6.95 -10.01 7.11
N LEU A 83 -7.53 -9.25 8.05
CA LEU A 83 -6.88 -8.06 8.62
C LEU A 83 -5.49 -8.37 9.20
N PRO A 84 -5.27 -9.39 10.04
CA PRO A 84 -3.95 -9.66 10.61
C PRO A 84 -2.87 -9.90 9.53
N SER A 85 -3.14 -10.76 8.56
CA SER A 85 -2.18 -11.10 7.51
C SER A 85 -1.95 -9.92 6.56
N PHE A 86 -3.00 -9.18 6.20
CA PHE A 86 -2.88 -7.97 5.38
C PHE A 86 -1.99 -6.91 6.05
N THR A 87 -2.21 -6.67 7.35
CA THR A 87 -1.45 -5.69 8.14
C THR A 87 0.04 -6.04 8.13
N GLN A 88 0.38 -7.32 8.32
CA GLN A 88 1.76 -7.81 8.25
C GLN A 88 2.36 -7.65 6.84
N SER A 89 1.59 -7.95 5.80
CA SER A 89 2.03 -7.82 4.41
C SER A 89 2.28 -6.36 4.00
N VAL A 90 1.45 -5.42 4.45
CA VAL A 90 1.68 -3.98 4.28
C VAL A 90 2.93 -3.52 5.04
N GLN A 91 3.11 -3.92 6.29
CA GLN A 91 4.31 -3.57 7.07
C GLN A 91 5.59 -4.09 6.42
N ARG A 92 5.57 -5.34 5.92
CA ARG A 92 6.71 -5.92 5.19
C ARG A 92 7.00 -5.12 3.92
N LEU A 93 5.98 -4.84 3.10
CA LEU A 93 6.11 -4.04 1.89
C LEU A 93 6.75 -2.67 2.18
N VAL A 94 6.25 -1.96 3.20
CA VAL A 94 6.76 -0.65 3.60
C VAL A 94 8.23 -0.73 4.01
N ASN A 95 8.62 -1.77 4.77
CA ASN A 95 10.00 -1.95 5.17
C ASN A 95 10.93 -2.28 3.99
N ASP A 96 10.49 -3.14 3.07
CA ASP A 96 11.26 -3.51 1.88
C ASP A 96 11.46 -2.30 0.95
N ILE A 97 10.42 -1.50 0.73
CA ILE A 97 10.49 -0.24 -0.02
C ILE A 97 11.53 0.69 0.60
N ARG A 98 11.47 0.89 1.92
CA ARG A 98 12.41 1.78 2.62
C ARG A 98 13.84 1.27 2.53
N TYR A 99 14.03 -0.04 2.62
CA TYR A 99 15.35 -0.63 2.43
C TYR A 99 15.90 -0.36 1.02
N TYR A 100 15.10 -0.59 -0.03
CA TYR A 100 15.52 -0.32 -1.40
C TYR A 100 15.84 1.16 -1.65
N SER A 101 15.01 2.07 -1.13
CA SER A 101 15.27 3.50 -1.24
C SER A 101 16.52 3.99 -0.48
N LEU A 102 17.05 3.22 0.47
CA LEU A 102 18.28 3.57 1.21
C LEU A 102 19.56 3.07 0.53
N ILE A 103 19.47 1.99 -0.24
CA ILE A 103 20.65 1.37 -0.87
C ILE A 103 20.88 1.83 -2.32
N ASN A 104 19.92 2.56 -2.89
CA ASN A 104 20.01 3.17 -4.21
C ASN A 104 20.48 4.63 -4.09
#